data_AF-D4YST2-F1
#
_entry.id   AF-D4YST2-F1
#
_cell.length_a   1.000
_cell.length_b   1.000
_cell.length_c   1.000
_cell.angle_alpha   90.00
_cell.angle_beta   90.00
_cell.angle_gamma   90.00
#
_symmetry.space_group_name_H-M   'P 1'
#
loop_
_entity.id
_entity.type
_entity.pdbx_description
1 polymer ?
#
loop_
_entity_poly.entity_id
_entity_poly.type
_entity_poly.pdbx_seq_one_letter_code
_entity_poly.pdbx_strand_id
1 'polypeptide(L)' 'MELSVTEIVKIIKSENNVIAREKALMCYFFDLIRELMKLALEEVDAGLVEETKKQGYQIEKKNKLVFPTSLFFNAAVI' A
#
# COMPACT_ATOMS: atom_id res chain seq x y z
N MET A 1 14.43 -4.35 3.18
CA MET A 1 15.09 -4.70 4.46
C MET A 1 15.88 -5.98 4.23
N GLU A 2 17.19 -5.99 4.48
CA GLU A 2 17.96 -7.23 4.40
C GLU A 2 17.74 -8.04 5.68
N LEU A 3 17.15 -9.22 5.52
CA LEU A 3 17.14 -10.27 6.53
C LEU A 3 18.59 -10.77 6.68
N SER A 4 19.32 -10.22 7.64
CA SER A 4 20.69 -10.68 7.87
C SER A 4 20.67 -11.84 8.87
N VAL A 5 21.16 -12.99 8.43
CA VAL A 5 21.47 -14.13 9.29
C VAL A 5 22.37 -13.70 10.47
N THR A 6 23.15 -12.64 10.27
CA THR A 6 24.00 -12.01 11.30
C THR A 6 23.21 -11.53 12.53
N GLU A 7 22.02 -10.92 12.38
CA GLU A 7 21.23 -10.48 13.54
C GLU A 7 20.68 -11.67 14.34
N ILE A 8 20.24 -12.72 13.65
CA ILE A 8 19.80 -13.97 14.32
C ILE A 8 20.97 -14.56 15.12
N VAL A 9 22.17 -14.64 14.51
CA VAL A 9 23.36 -15.17 15.17
C VAL A 9 23.78 -14.30 16.36
N LYS A 10 23.62 -12.98 16.29
CA LYS A 10 23.87 -12.08 17.42
C LYS A 10 22.93 -12.38 18.58
N ILE A 11 21.63 -12.49 18.33
CA ILE A 11 20.62 -12.81 19.37
C ILE A 11 20.93 -14.17 20.00
N ILE A 12 21.32 -15.16 19.20
CA ILE A 12 21.66 -16.49 19.71
C ILE A 12 22.88 -16.45 20.64
N LYS A 13 23.89 -15.65 20.29
CA LYS A 13 25.14 -15.52 21.05
C LYS A 13 25.04 -14.59 22.26
N SER A 14 24.12 -13.64 22.26
CA SER A 14 24.00 -12.65 23.34
C SER A 14 23.32 -13.19 24.59
N GLU A 15 22.54 -14.26 24.45
CA GLU A 15 21.66 -14.76 25.51
C GLU A 15 21.89 -16.25 25.78
N ASN A 16 22.34 -16.54 27.01
CA ASN A 16 22.64 -17.90 27.45
C ASN A 16 21.39 -18.62 27.98
N ASN A 17 20.40 -17.86 28.45
CA ASN A 17 19.14 -18.43 28.88
C ASN A 17 18.26 -18.75 27.67
N VAL A 18 17.89 -20.03 27.52
CA VAL A 18 17.10 -20.52 26.39
C VAL A 18 15.77 -19.76 26.24
N ILE A 19 15.06 -19.52 27.35
CA ILE A 19 13.75 -18.85 27.32
C ILE A 19 13.90 -17.38 26.92
N ALA A 20 14.91 -16.69 27.44
CA ALA A 20 15.16 -15.29 27.08
C ALA A 20 15.56 -15.15 25.60
N ARG A 21 16.38 -16.09 25.11
CA ARG A 21 16.78 -16.13 23.70
C ARG A 21 15.59 -16.38 22.76
N GLU A 22 14.73 -17.34 23.09
CA GLU A 22 13.49 -17.63 22.35
C GLU A 22 12.59 -16.39 22.29
N LYS A 23 12.43 -15.68 23.42
CA LYS A 23 11.67 -14.41 23.46
C LYS A 23 12.27 -13.33 22.57
N ALA A 24 13.59 -13.16 22.60
CA ALA A 24 14.28 -12.18 21.75
C ALA A 24 14.11 -12.49 20.26
N LEU A 25 14.21 -13.76 19.88
CA LEU A 25 13.95 -14.20 18.50
C LEU A 25 12.49 -13.96 18.10
N MET A 26 11.53 -14.27 18.96
CA MET A 26 10.12 -13.97 18.70
C MET A 26 9.90 -12.48 18.44
N CYS A 27 10.43 -11.60 19.30
CA CYS A 27 10.35 -10.15 19.11
C CYS A 27 10.93 -9.72 17.77
N TYR A 28 12.13 -10.20 17.44
CA TYR A 28 12.79 -9.90 16.16
C TYR A 28 11.93 -10.29 14.95
N PHE A 29 11.37 -11.50 14.95
CA PHE A 29 10.51 -11.95 13.86
C PHE A 29 9.19 -11.18 13.79
N PHE A 30 8.58 -10.83 14.94
CA PHE A 30 7.37 -10.02 14.93
C PHE A 30 7.59 -8.62 14.37
N ASP A 31 8.70 -7.98 14.72
CA ASP A 31 9.05 -6.66 14.18
C ASP A 31 9.30 -6.74 12.66
N LEU A 32 9.96 -7.79 12.19
CA LEU A 32 10.12 -8.07 10.77
C LEU A 32 8.77 -8.22 10.06
N ILE A 33 7.85 -9.02 10.61
CA ILE A 33 6.51 -9.21 10.03
C ILE A 33 5.76 -7.89 10.00
N ARG A 34 5.86 -7.06 11.05
CA ARG A 34 5.23 -5.74 11.10
C ARG A 34 5.71 -4.84 9.97
N GLU A 35 7.02 -4.75 9.74
CA GLU A 35 7.58 -3.95 8.65
C GLU A 35 7.15 -4.47 7.28
N LEU A 36 7.14 -5.79 7.08
CA LEU A 36 6.66 -6.39 5.83
C LEU A 36 5.17 -6.09 5.58
N MET A 37 4.32 -6.18 6.62
CA MET A 37 2.91 -5.84 6.50
C MET A 37 2.70 -4.35 6.16
N LYS A 38 3.48 -3.47 6.77
CA LYS A 38 3.44 -2.03 6.47
C LYS A 38 3.76 -1.78 4.99
N LEU A 39 4.86 -2.33 4.49
CA LEU A 39 5.25 -2.18 3.09
C LEU A 39 4.20 -2.75 2.13
N ALA A 40 3.62 -3.92 2.47
CA ALA A 40 2.57 -4.52 1.65
C ALA A 40 1.30 -3.64 1.61
N LEU A 41 0.92 -3.04 2.74
CA LEU A 41 -0.22 -2.11 2.80
C LEU A 41 0.05 -0.82 2.01
N GLU A 42 1.26 -0.26 2.10
CA GLU A 42 1.65 0.93 1.33
C GLU A 42 1.55 0.68 -0.19
N GLU A 43 1.95 -0.51 -0.66
CA GLU A 43 1.84 -0.89 -2.07
C GLU A 43 0.37 -1.05 -2.51
N VAL A 44 -0.46 -1.69 -1.67
CA VAL A 44 -1.90 -1.84 -1.91
C VAL A 44 -2.58 -0.46 -2.00
N ASP A 45 -2.26 0.44 -1.07
CA ASP A 45 -2.79 1.80 -1.06
C ASP A 45 -2.36 2.58 -2.31
N ALA A 46 -1.08 2.48 -2.71
CA ALA A 46 -0.58 3.12 -3.93
C ALA A 46 -1.33 2.61 -5.18
N GLY A 47 -1.54 1.30 -5.28
CA GLY A 47 -2.31 0.68 -6.36
C GLY A 47 -3.76 1.17 -6.42
N LEU A 48 -4.42 1.25 -5.27
CA LEU A 48 -5.80 1.71 -5.17
C LEU A 48 -5.95 3.19 -5.56
N VAL A 49 -5.01 4.04 -5.13
CA VAL A 49 -4.99 5.46 -5.49
C VAL A 49 -4.85 5.63 -7.01
N GLU A 50 -3.98 4.86 -7.64
CA GLU A 50 -3.75 4.93 -9.09
C GLU A 50 -4.98 4.45 -9.88
N GLU A 51 -5.62 3.37 -9.44
CA GLU A 51 -6.86 2.89 -10.06
C GLU A 51 -8.00 3.91 -9.92
N THR A 52 -8.17 4.48 -8.73
CA THR A 52 -9.20 5.49 -8.46
C THR A 52 -9.01 6.74 -9.33
N LYS A 53 -7.76 7.21 -9.49
CA LYS A 53 -7.44 8.33 -10.40
C LYS A 53 -7.82 8.02 -11.84
N LYS A 54 -7.51 6.82 -12.33
CA LYS A 54 -7.88 6.38 -13.69
C LYS A 54 -9.38 6.37 -13.87
N GLN A 55 -10.14 5.83 -12.92
CA GLN A 55 -11.60 5.83 -12.96
C GLN A 55 -12.18 7.24 -12.99
N GLY A 56 -11.70 8.14 -12.11
CA GLY A 56 -12.10 9.55 -12.09
C GLY A 56 -11.85 10.27 -13.42
N TYR A 57 -10.68 10.08 -14.02
CA TYR A 57 -10.33 10.66 -15.33
C TYR A 57 -11.28 10.19 -16.44
N GLN A 58 -11.64 8.90 -16.47
CA GLN A 58 -12.59 8.35 -17.46
C GLN A 58 -14.00 8.93 -17.28
N ILE A 59 -14.44 9.14 -16.03
CA ILE A 59 -15.73 9.78 -15.73
C ILE A 59 -15.73 11.23 -16.24
N GLU A 60 -14.69 12.02 -15.92
CA GLU A 60 -14.59 13.41 -16.36
C GLU A 60 -14.59 13.52 -17.90
N LYS A 61 -13.85 12.63 -18.58
CA LYS A 61 -13.83 12.56 -20.05
C LYS A 61 -15.20 12.21 -20.63
N LYS A 62 -15.90 11.20 -20.08
CA LYS A 62 -17.26 10.84 -20.53
C LYS A 62 -18.23 11.98 -20.31
N ASN A 63 -18.19 12.66 -19.18
CA ASN A 63 -19.04 13.83 -18.93
C ASN A 63 -18.79 14.92 -19.97
N LYS A 64 -17.53 15.29 -20.25
CA LYS A 64 -17.22 16.28 -21.30
C LYS A 64 -17.66 15.86 -22.70
N LEU A 65 -17.80 14.55 -22.98
CA LEU A 65 -18.29 14.00 -24.25
C LEU A 65 -19.82 13.82 -24.30
N VAL A 66 -20.50 13.80 -23.16
CA VAL A 66 -21.97 13.78 -23.06
C VAL A 66 -22.55 15.20 -22.94
N PHE A 67 -21.78 16.16 -22.41
CA PHE A 67 -22.13 17.58 -22.37
C PHE A 67 -21.81 18.45 -23.63
N PRO A 68 -21.24 17.97 -24.76
CA PRO A 68 -21.18 18.75 -25.98
C PRO A 68 -22.45 18.50 -26.80
N THR A 69 -23.01 19.59 -27.31
CA THR A 69 -24.03 19.67 -28.39
C THR A 69 -25.52 19.45 -28.11
N SER A 70 -25.98 18.75 -27.07
CA SER A 70 -27.45 18.58 -26.88
C SER A 70 -28.16 19.69 -26.08
N LEU A 71 -27.42 20.48 -25.29
CA LEU A 71 -27.99 21.57 -24.45
C LEU A 71 -27.98 22.95 -25.12
N PHE A 72 -27.20 23.16 -26.18
CA PHE A 72 -27.12 24.47 -26.86
C PHE A 72 -28.08 24.62 -28.05
N PHE A 73 -28.73 23.56 -28.53
CA PHE A 73 -29.64 23.65 -29.67
C PHE A 73 -31.11 23.90 -29.30
N ASN A 74 -31.52 23.70 -28.04
CA ASN A 74 -32.92 23.90 -27.61
C ASN A 74 -33.21 25.29 -27.02
N ALA A 75 -32.24 26.20 -26.96
CA ALA A 75 -32.44 27.58 -26.48
C ALA A 75 -32.47 28.63 -27.61
N ALA A 76 -32.32 28.22 -28.88
CA ALA A 76 -32.30 29.14 -30.03
C ALA A 76 -33.51 28.96 -30.99
N VAL A 77 -34.54 28.21 -30.58
CA VAL A 77 -35.81 28.09 -31.32
C VAL A 77 -36.97 28.40 -30.36
N ILE A 78 -37.05 29.66 -29.94
CA ILE A 78 -38.29 30.35 -29.54
C ILE A 78 -38.26 31.72 -30.22
#